data_AF-A0A7T5BLU0-F1
#
_entry.id   AF-A0A7T5BLU0-F1
#
_cell.length_a   1.000
_cell.length_b   1.000
_cell.length_c   1.000
_cell.angle_alpha   90.00
_cell.angle_beta   90.00
_cell.angle_gamma   90.00
#
_symmetry.space_group_name_H-M   'P 1'
#
loop_
_entity.id
_entity.type
_entity.pdbx_description
1 polymer ?
#
loop_
_entity_poly.entity_id
_entity_poly.type
_entity_poly.pdbx_seq_one_letter_code
_entity_poly.pdbx_strand_id
1 'polypeptide(L)'
;MSDIIRSSSTWWAQSSKHARWTAVGTTAIVLALALITWSVWVSPSGPVSTAVHQALGVQPPKAKKVSAAELQTQLDAAQERIWALEGKLDSRTAQAGSRGDQITELQAQIASLRSQLGAAKGSGGSSRVDASGSRDGGAGSSDWGTGSGSGTSGGSASAGSGGGASGGSGAAGGAGTGATKPNPGPSTDPGTTPVDVPTKAEILGQQSRWYGLYTAQSPFNWAEYDEVSRQVGTASNMTGFFQGFDQAFNASAVQRSWANGRVPLMTWETVPAQTGNDQKYVPGYTNQDIAGGAFDAYLTKYAKALAANGQPLVIRLDHEMNGSWYNWSEGSAQQNPAGSYVAMWQHVHDVFQANGANRYVIWDWSPSRIDKLGNPKYQTLDYMRQYYPGADYVDWVGMSGYYRDATEQPTFATTFGATLAQLRQVAPGKGIMLNEIGATETGTSVANPQKTQWINSLFDALADPANDDIIGFAYFSETATTIVDGKRTTNDWRLNSRADSLKAFAEGITRNDIDYDLQEVTQ
;
A
#
# COMPACT_ATOMS: atom_id res chain seq x y z
N MET A 1 -10.85 7.30 92.36
CA MET A 1 -11.43 7.61 91.04
C MET A 1 -11.88 6.30 90.46
N SER A 2 -13.16 6.21 90.12
CA SER A 2 -13.97 4.99 90.19
C SER A 2 -14.35 4.46 88.80
N ASP A 3 -14.67 3.17 88.75
CA ASP A 3 -15.10 2.35 87.61
C ASP A 3 -16.41 2.78 86.93
N ILE A 4 -16.67 2.11 85.77
CA ILE A 4 -17.93 1.90 85.01
C ILE A 4 -18.14 2.96 83.91
N ILE A 5 -18.03 2.66 82.59
CA ILE A 5 -19.04 1.98 81.75
C ILE A 5 -18.40 1.21 80.58
N ARG A 6 -19.08 0.10 80.24
CA ARG A 6 -18.81 -0.97 79.27
C ARG A 6 -18.66 -0.57 77.80
N SER A 7 -17.97 -1.47 77.08
CA SER A 7 -17.85 -1.58 75.63
C SER A 7 -19.19 -1.61 74.88
N SER A 8 -19.27 -0.84 73.79
CA SER A 8 -20.13 -1.13 72.65
C SER A 8 -19.55 -0.51 71.37
N SER A 9 -19.03 -1.37 70.48
CA SER A 9 -19.09 -1.19 69.02
C SER A 9 -18.62 -2.48 68.34
N THR A 10 -19.58 -3.39 68.18
CA THR A 10 -19.88 -4.11 66.93
C THR A 10 -18.73 -4.53 66.00
N TRP A 11 -18.29 -5.78 66.18
CA TRP A 11 -18.33 -6.89 65.21
C TRP A 11 -18.80 -6.51 63.79
N TRP A 12 -17.84 -6.28 62.87
CA TRP A 12 -17.66 -6.87 61.53
C TRP A 12 -16.44 -6.16 60.88
N ALA A 13 -15.23 -6.69 61.08
CA ALA A 13 -14.06 -6.32 60.28
C ALA A 13 -14.07 -7.18 59.00
N GLN A 14 -14.44 -6.61 57.85
CA GLN A 14 -14.37 -7.33 56.58
C GLN A 14 -12.99 -7.20 55.92
N SER A 15 -12.39 -8.38 55.76
CA SER A 15 -11.21 -8.75 54.98
C SER A 15 -11.01 -7.94 53.69
N SER A 16 -9.82 -7.37 53.53
CA SER A 16 -9.35 -6.61 52.36
C SER A 16 -9.06 -7.45 51.10
N LYS A 17 -9.40 -8.75 51.08
CA LYS A 17 -9.14 -9.64 49.94
C LYS A 17 -10.25 -9.68 48.88
N HIS A 18 -11.48 -9.27 49.19
CA HIS A 18 -12.57 -9.28 48.19
C HIS A 18 -12.85 -7.91 47.54
N ALA A 19 -12.42 -6.79 48.13
CA ALA A 19 -12.64 -5.46 47.55
C ALA A 19 -11.99 -5.26 46.17
N ARG A 20 -10.87 -5.94 45.89
CA ARG A 20 -10.17 -5.88 44.60
C ARG A 20 -10.88 -6.65 43.49
N TRP A 21 -11.49 -7.79 43.81
CA TRP A 21 -12.24 -8.58 42.83
C TRP A 21 -13.62 -7.96 42.53
N THR A 22 -14.27 -7.35 43.53
CA THR A 22 -15.50 -6.58 43.31
C THR A 22 -15.23 -5.32 42.49
N ALA A 23 -14.09 -4.64 42.69
CA ALA A 23 -13.70 -3.50 41.87
C ALA A 23 -13.43 -3.89 40.40
N VAL A 24 -12.69 -4.96 40.14
CA VAL A 24 -12.42 -5.44 38.77
C VAL A 24 -13.70 -5.91 38.07
N GLY A 25 -14.57 -6.64 38.79
CA GLY A 25 -15.87 -7.05 38.26
C GLY A 25 -16.80 -5.86 37.95
N THR A 26 -16.80 -4.83 38.80
CA THR A 26 -17.61 -3.62 38.58
C THR A 26 -17.05 -2.79 37.44
N THR A 27 -15.73 -2.67 37.29
CA THR A 27 -15.10 -1.98 36.16
C THR A 27 -15.36 -2.70 34.84
N ALA A 28 -15.32 -4.03 34.80
CA ALA A 28 -15.64 -4.80 33.60
C ALA A 28 -17.12 -4.65 33.18
N ILE A 29 -18.04 -4.64 34.15
CA ILE A 29 -19.47 -4.41 33.90
C ILE A 29 -19.72 -2.97 33.44
N VAL A 30 -19.07 -1.98 34.05
CA VAL A 30 -19.18 -0.57 33.64
C VAL A 30 -18.59 -0.34 32.25
N LEU A 31 -17.48 -0.98 31.90
CA LEU A 31 -16.91 -0.92 30.55
C LEU A 31 -17.78 -1.63 29.52
N ALA A 32 -18.37 -2.79 29.85
CA ALA A 32 -19.32 -3.47 28.97
C ALA A 32 -20.60 -2.64 28.77
N LEU A 33 -21.14 -2.04 29.83
CA LEU A 33 -22.29 -1.14 29.74
C LEU A 33 -21.95 0.15 28.98
N ALA A 34 -20.75 0.69 29.15
CA ALA A 34 -20.28 1.86 28.39
C ALA A 34 -20.10 1.52 26.90
N LEU A 35 -19.57 0.34 26.56
CA LEU A 35 -19.44 -0.15 25.18
C LEU A 35 -20.80 -0.42 24.53
N ILE A 36 -21.76 -0.97 25.28
CA ILE A 36 -23.15 -1.16 24.81
C ILE A 36 -23.82 0.19 24.61
N THR A 37 -23.70 1.10 25.58
CA THR A 37 -24.27 2.45 25.49
C THR A 37 -23.65 3.23 24.32
N TRP A 38 -22.33 3.11 24.12
CA TRP A 38 -21.60 3.71 23.01
C TRP A 38 -22.00 3.09 21.67
N SER A 39 -22.14 1.76 21.58
CA SER A 39 -22.59 1.07 20.36
C SER A 39 -24.02 1.46 19.98
N VAL A 40 -24.91 1.63 20.97
CA VAL A 40 -26.29 2.09 20.77
C VAL A 40 -26.34 3.56 20.33
N TRP A 41 -25.42 4.41 20.82
CA TRP A 41 -25.37 5.83 20.46
C TRP A 41 -24.65 6.13 19.14
N VAL A 42 -23.61 5.36 18.81
CA VAL A 42 -22.80 5.54 17.59
C VAL A 42 -23.41 4.83 16.39
N SER A 43 -24.13 3.74 16.60
CA SER A 43 -24.83 3.03 15.52
C SER A 43 -26.26 2.67 15.91
N PRO A 44 -27.21 3.65 15.88
CA PRO A 44 -28.61 3.46 16.27
C PRO A 44 -29.39 2.44 15.43
N SER A 45 -28.76 1.84 14.43
CA SER A 45 -29.32 0.86 13.49
C SER A 45 -28.48 -0.43 13.40
N GLY A 46 -27.52 -0.63 14.31
CA GLY A 46 -26.72 -1.87 14.38
C GLY A 46 -27.47 -3.04 15.04
N PRO A 47 -27.06 -4.30 14.78
CA PRO A 47 -27.80 -5.50 15.22
C PRO A 47 -28.02 -5.60 16.74
N VAL A 48 -27.10 -5.05 17.55
CA VAL A 48 -27.23 -4.97 19.02
C VAL A 48 -28.27 -3.94 19.46
N SER A 49 -28.34 -2.78 18.79
CA SER A 49 -29.36 -1.76 19.02
C SER A 49 -30.74 -2.28 18.61
N THR A 50 -30.84 -2.97 17.48
CA THR A 50 -32.07 -3.61 17.01
C THR A 50 -32.58 -4.66 18.00
N ALA A 51 -31.70 -5.52 18.52
CA ALA A 51 -32.07 -6.53 19.53
C ALA A 51 -32.55 -5.91 20.86
N VAL A 52 -31.93 -4.80 21.30
CA VAL A 52 -32.33 -4.07 22.52
C VAL A 52 -33.67 -3.33 22.34
N HIS A 53 -33.91 -2.71 21.19
CA HIS A 53 -35.19 -2.06 20.87
C HIS A 53 -36.35 -3.07 20.72
N GLN A 54 -36.06 -4.26 20.20
CA GLN A 54 -37.02 -5.36 20.06
C GLN A 54 -37.36 -5.99 21.43
N ALA A 55 -36.40 -6.02 22.35
CA ALA A 55 -36.62 -6.46 23.74
C ALA A 55 -37.38 -5.43 24.60
N LEU A 56 -37.27 -4.14 24.28
CA LEU A 56 -37.88 -3.04 25.04
C LEU A 56 -39.18 -2.48 24.43
N GLY A 57 -39.58 -2.92 23.22
CA GLY A 57 -40.85 -2.55 22.58
C GLY A 57 -40.94 -1.09 22.13
N VAL A 58 -39.82 -0.39 21.95
CA VAL A 58 -39.78 1.04 21.57
C VAL A 58 -39.16 1.21 20.18
N GLN A 59 -39.87 1.91 19.28
CA GLN A 59 -39.38 2.28 17.95
C GLN A 59 -38.20 3.28 18.06
N PRO A 60 -37.09 3.08 17.32
CA PRO A 60 -35.91 3.95 17.43
C PRO A 60 -36.18 5.34 16.85
N PRO A 61 -35.68 6.43 17.47
CA PRO A 61 -35.77 7.77 16.92
C PRO A 61 -34.87 7.91 15.67
N LYS A 62 -35.30 8.73 14.69
CA LYS A 62 -34.54 9.00 13.46
C LYS A 62 -33.11 9.47 13.77
N ALA A 63 -32.12 8.79 13.19
CA ALA A 63 -30.70 9.06 13.36
C ALA A 63 -30.36 10.52 13.00
N LYS A 64 -29.69 11.24 13.93
CA LYS A 64 -29.14 12.56 13.67
C LYS A 64 -27.86 12.38 12.85
N LYS A 65 -27.83 12.86 11.61
CA LYS A 65 -26.61 12.86 10.77
C LYS A 65 -25.58 13.77 11.43
N VAL A 66 -24.45 13.20 11.89
CA VAL A 66 -23.29 13.98 12.32
C VAL A 66 -22.69 14.63 11.07
N SER A 67 -22.51 15.96 11.12
CA SER A 67 -22.01 16.72 9.98
C SER A 67 -20.51 16.50 9.78
N ALA A 68 -20.03 16.63 8.54
CA ALA A 68 -18.60 16.52 8.23
C ALA A 68 -17.74 17.53 9.01
N ALA A 69 -18.32 18.68 9.39
CA ALA A 69 -17.66 19.68 10.22
C ALA A 69 -17.45 19.18 11.67
N GLU A 70 -18.45 18.50 12.25
CA GLU A 70 -18.33 17.92 13.60
C GLU A 70 -17.31 16.78 13.63
N LEU A 71 -17.22 15.98 12.56
CA LEU A 71 -16.19 14.95 12.41
C LEU A 71 -14.78 15.56 12.26
N GLN A 72 -14.65 16.68 11.54
CA GLN A 72 -13.38 17.40 11.42
C GLN A 72 -12.92 17.98 12.76
N THR A 73 -13.84 18.60 13.53
CA THR A 73 -13.53 19.11 14.87
C THR A 73 -13.10 17.99 15.83
N GLN A 74 -13.70 16.80 15.73
CA GLN A 74 -13.28 15.63 16.51
C GLN A 74 -11.91 15.10 16.09
N LEU A 75 -11.60 15.14 14.78
CA LEU A 75 -10.29 14.77 14.24
C LEU A 75 -9.18 15.68 14.79
N ASP A 76 -9.41 16.99 14.76
CA ASP A 76 -8.45 18.00 15.21
C ASP A 76 -8.22 17.88 16.73
N ALA A 77 -9.29 17.70 17.51
CA ALA A 77 -9.20 17.49 18.96
C ALA A 77 -8.49 16.18 19.35
N ALA A 78 -8.65 15.11 18.55
CA ALA A 78 -7.93 13.85 18.75
C ALA A 78 -6.44 13.99 18.43
N GLN A 79 -6.11 14.72 17.36
CA GLN A 79 -4.73 15.01 16.96
C GLN A 79 -3.98 15.83 18.03
N GLU A 80 -4.63 16.86 18.60
CA GLU A 80 -4.07 17.64 19.72
C GLU A 80 -3.82 16.78 20.97
N ARG A 81 -4.70 15.80 21.23
CA ARG A 81 -4.56 14.86 22.34
C ARG A 81 -3.32 13.97 22.19
N ILE A 82 -3.02 13.53 20.96
CA ILE A 82 -1.84 12.74 20.62
C ILE A 82 -0.57 13.55 20.89
N TRP A 83 -0.49 14.77 20.37
CA TRP A 83 0.66 15.65 20.61
C TRP A 83 0.89 15.93 22.10
N ALA A 84 -0.18 16.14 22.86
CA ALA A 84 -0.09 16.34 24.31
C ALA A 84 0.34 15.08 25.08
N LEU A 85 0.06 13.88 24.57
CA LEU A 85 0.47 12.61 25.16
C LEU A 85 1.92 12.26 24.79
N GLU A 86 2.33 12.54 23.55
CA GLU A 86 3.71 12.39 23.06
C GLU A 86 4.67 13.31 23.83
N GLY A 87 4.34 14.60 24.00
CA GLY A 87 5.15 15.51 24.82
C GLY A 87 5.23 15.14 26.31
N LYS A 88 4.26 14.36 26.81
CA LYS A 88 4.28 13.81 28.18
C LYS A 88 4.99 12.44 28.28
N LEU A 89 5.24 11.77 27.15
CA LEU A 89 6.00 10.53 27.05
C LEU A 89 7.51 10.82 27.14
N ASP A 90 7.96 11.89 26.49
CA ASP A 90 9.35 12.36 26.51
C ASP A 90 9.85 12.78 27.90
N SER A 91 8.93 13.06 28.83
CA SER A 91 9.29 13.56 30.17
C SER A 91 9.38 12.48 31.27
N ARG A 92 8.90 11.23 31.09
CA ARG A 92 9.06 10.13 32.09
C ARG A 92 8.95 8.72 31.49
N THR A 93 9.95 7.88 31.78
CA THR A 93 10.14 6.52 31.22
C THR A 93 9.27 5.40 31.81
N ALA A 94 8.70 5.55 33.02
CA ALA A 94 8.06 4.43 33.73
C ALA A 94 6.56 4.19 33.44
N GLN A 95 5.88 5.11 32.72
CA GLN A 95 4.46 4.97 32.34
C GLN A 95 4.26 4.87 30.81
N ALA A 96 5.33 4.61 30.05
CA ALA A 96 5.29 4.62 28.59
C ALA A 96 4.46 3.48 27.97
N GLY A 97 4.38 2.31 28.63
CA GLY A 97 3.62 1.15 28.14
C GLY A 97 2.12 1.45 27.98
N SER A 98 1.43 1.83 29.06
CA SER A 98 -0.02 2.08 29.00
C SER A 98 -0.41 3.32 28.18
N ARG A 99 0.54 4.22 27.92
CA ARG A 99 0.31 5.42 27.09
C ARG A 99 0.59 5.15 25.62
N GLY A 100 1.54 4.26 25.31
CA GLY A 100 1.72 3.72 23.96
C GLY A 100 0.49 2.95 23.49
N ASP A 101 -0.15 2.20 24.39
CA ASP A 101 -1.43 1.53 24.11
C ASP A 101 -2.56 2.55 23.83
N GLN A 102 -2.61 3.65 24.61
CA GLN A 102 -3.57 4.74 24.37
C GLN A 102 -3.33 5.48 23.05
N ILE A 103 -2.07 5.67 22.64
CA ILE A 103 -1.73 6.26 21.34
C ILE A 103 -2.15 5.32 20.20
N THR A 104 -1.91 4.02 20.36
CA THR A 104 -2.31 3.00 19.38
C THR A 104 -3.83 2.94 19.23
N GLU A 105 -4.57 3.03 20.33
CA GLU A 105 -6.03 3.06 20.32
C GLU A 105 -6.60 4.36 19.73
N LEU A 106 -5.97 5.51 19.99
CA LEU A 106 -6.32 6.78 19.35
C LEU A 106 -6.03 6.79 17.85
N GLN A 107 -4.93 6.17 17.41
CA GLN A 107 -4.62 6.00 15.99
C GLN A 107 -5.65 5.11 15.28
N ALA A 108 -6.08 4.02 15.93
CA ALA A 108 -7.15 3.18 15.43
C ALA A 108 -8.49 3.92 15.36
N GLN A 109 -8.79 4.79 16.33
CA GLN A 109 -9.97 5.67 16.30
C GLN A 109 -9.91 6.68 15.15
N ILE A 110 -8.76 7.28 14.86
CA ILE A 110 -8.56 8.18 13.71
C ILE A 110 -8.76 7.45 12.39
N ALA A 111 -8.23 6.24 12.25
CA ALA A 111 -8.42 5.42 11.05
C ALA A 111 -9.92 5.10 10.83
N SER A 112 -10.64 4.76 11.90
CA SER A 112 -12.09 4.53 11.86
C SER A 112 -12.87 5.80 11.50
N LEU A 113 -12.53 6.95 12.08
CA LEU A 113 -13.17 8.24 11.79
C LEU A 113 -12.91 8.70 10.34
N ARG A 114 -11.70 8.47 9.81
CA ARG A 114 -11.36 8.75 8.40
C ARG A 114 -12.17 7.87 7.45
N SER A 115 -12.34 6.60 7.77
CA SER A 115 -13.20 5.68 7.02
C SER A 115 -14.67 6.14 7.01
N GLN A 116 -15.19 6.54 8.18
CA GLN A 116 -16.55 7.07 8.32
C GLN A 116 -16.74 8.40 7.58
N LEU A 117 -15.75 9.30 7.59
CA LEU A 117 -15.75 10.54 6.83
C LEU A 117 -15.78 10.27 5.32
N GLY A 118 -15.03 9.28 4.85
CA GLY A 118 -15.07 8.80 3.47
C GLY A 118 -16.46 8.31 3.06
N ALA A 119 -17.07 7.46 3.90
CA ALA A 119 -18.43 6.97 3.67
C ALA A 119 -19.49 8.09 3.71
N ALA A 120 -19.36 9.06 4.61
CA ALA A 120 -20.26 10.20 4.72
C ALA A 120 -20.18 11.12 3.49
N LYS A 121 -18.97 11.39 2.97
CA LYS A 121 -18.76 12.16 1.74
C LYS A 121 -19.27 11.42 0.49
N GLY A 122 -19.21 10.09 0.45
CA GLY A 122 -19.78 9.27 -0.62
C GLY A 122 -21.32 9.22 -0.66
N SER A 123 -22.00 9.50 0.46
CA SER A 123 -23.47 9.46 0.56
C SER A 123 -24.20 10.74 0.11
N GLY A 124 -23.47 11.78 -0.32
CA GLY A 124 -24.03 13.07 -0.73
C GLY A 124 -24.57 13.12 -2.16
N GLY A 125 -24.52 12.03 -2.92
CA GLY A 125 -24.78 12.00 -4.35
C GLY A 125 -25.77 10.94 -4.82
N SER A 126 -26.91 10.74 -4.14
CA SER A 126 -28.10 10.17 -4.78
C SER A 126 -29.33 10.31 -3.88
N SER A 127 -30.26 11.19 -4.25
CA SER A 127 -31.65 11.10 -3.82
C SER A 127 -32.54 11.76 -4.87
N ARG A 128 -32.87 11.00 -5.93
CA ARG A 128 -34.13 11.22 -6.65
C ARG A 128 -35.23 10.44 -5.95
N VAL A 129 -36.39 11.07 -5.95
CA VAL A 129 -37.60 10.77 -5.17
C VAL A 129 -38.35 9.61 -5.80
N ASP A 130 -38.56 8.53 -5.05
CA ASP A 130 -39.60 7.54 -5.34
C ASP A 130 -40.64 7.60 -4.22
N ALA A 131 -41.84 8.05 -4.56
CA ALA A 131 -43.04 7.94 -3.74
C ALA A 131 -43.92 6.83 -4.33
N SER A 132 -43.86 5.64 -3.73
CA SER A 132 -44.83 4.56 -3.99
C SER A 132 -45.82 4.46 -2.83
N GLY A 133 -47.06 4.88 -3.06
CA GLY A 133 -48.22 4.51 -2.26
C GLY A 133 -48.68 3.09 -2.64
N SER A 134 -49.06 2.30 -1.63
CA SER A 134 -49.44 0.89 -1.76
C SER A 134 -50.96 0.68 -1.74
N ARG A 135 -51.37 -0.43 -2.40
CA ARG A 135 -52.61 -1.25 -2.25
C ARG A 135 -53.87 -0.68 -2.93
N ASP A 136 -54.70 -1.43 -3.65
CA ASP A 136 -55.14 -2.83 -3.51
C ASP A 136 -55.64 -3.44 -4.86
N GLY A 137 -55.69 -4.77 -4.93
CA GLY A 137 -56.84 -5.50 -5.53
C GLY A 137 -56.68 -6.20 -6.89
N GLY A 138 -56.59 -7.55 -6.85
CA GLY A 138 -57.55 -8.42 -7.54
C GLY A 138 -57.35 -8.80 -9.02
N ALA A 139 -56.88 -10.04 -9.22
CA ALA A 139 -57.36 -11.07 -10.17
C ALA A 139 -57.49 -10.79 -11.70
N GLY A 140 -56.80 -11.62 -12.49
CA GLY A 140 -57.49 -12.48 -13.47
C GLY A 140 -57.40 -12.14 -14.98
N SER A 141 -56.76 -13.08 -15.71
CA SER A 141 -57.03 -13.51 -17.09
C SER A 141 -56.48 -12.73 -18.31
N SER A 142 -55.73 -13.49 -19.12
CA SER A 142 -55.66 -13.55 -20.61
C SER A 142 -56.28 -12.44 -21.45
N ASP A 143 -55.56 -11.93 -22.46
CA ASP A 143 -55.53 -12.45 -23.84
C ASP A 143 -54.96 -11.39 -24.82
N TRP A 144 -54.64 -11.84 -26.02
CA TRP A 144 -54.08 -11.15 -27.19
C TRP A 144 -54.81 -9.88 -27.65
N GLY A 145 -54.10 -8.98 -28.36
CA GLY A 145 -54.76 -7.94 -29.16
C GLY A 145 -53.86 -6.87 -29.76
N THR A 146 -53.48 -7.07 -31.03
CA THR A 146 -53.02 -6.08 -32.00
C THR A 146 -53.99 -4.90 -32.17
N GLY A 147 -53.50 -3.70 -32.50
CA GLY A 147 -54.37 -2.63 -32.99
C GLY A 147 -53.70 -1.28 -33.21
N SER A 148 -53.28 -1.04 -34.45
CA SER A 148 -52.93 0.28 -35.00
C SER A 148 -54.15 1.20 -35.04
N GLY A 149 -53.95 2.52 -34.91
CA GLY A 149 -55.03 3.50 -35.04
C GLY A 149 -54.55 4.94 -34.99
N SER A 150 -54.26 5.48 -36.17
CA SER A 150 -54.00 6.89 -36.49
C SER A 150 -55.13 7.84 -36.07
N GLY A 151 -54.77 9.07 -35.69
CA GLY A 151 -55.71 10.18 -35.50
C GLY A 151 -55.01 11.53 -35.59
N THR A 152 -55.08 12.13 -36.77
CA THR A 152 -54.59 13.46 -37.17
C THR A 152 -55.48 14.61 -36.69
N SER A 153 -54.86 15.71 -36.26
CA SER A 153 -55.23 17.12 -36.50
C SER A 153 -54.09 17.99 -35.91
N GLY A 154 -53.52 19.01 -36.53
CA GLY A 154 -54.01 19.97 -37.51
C GLY A 154 -53.81 21.36 -36.89
N GLY A 155 -52.79 22.12 -37.32
CA GLY A 155 -52.52 23.47 -36.80
C GLY A 155 -51.22 24.06 -37.35
N SER A 156 -51.36 24.88 -38.38
CA SER A 156 -50.33 25.40 -39.29
C SER A 156 -49.54 26.63 -38.79
N ALA A 157 -48.37 26.81 -39.44
CA ALA A 157 -47.70 28.07 -39.85
C ALA A 157 -47.08 28.95 -38.74
N SER A 158 -45.91 29.58 -38.86
CA SER A 158 -44.99 29.93 -39.98
C SER A 158 -43.65 30.35 -39.36
N ALA A 159 -42.49 29.85 -39.82
CA ALA A 159 -41.57 30.45 -40.80
C ALA A 159 -40.31 31.11 -40.20
N GLY A 160 -39.17 30.84 -40.86
CA GLY A 160 -37.86 31.49 -40.66
C GLY A 160 -36.75 30.49 -40.27
N SER A 161 -36.27 29.60 -41.16
CA SER A 161 -35.29 29.80 -42.27
C SER A 161 -33.82 29.75 -41.85
N GLY A 162 -33.10 28.78 -42.45
CA GLY A 162 -31.64 28.55 -42.47
C GLY A 162 -31.29 27.20 -41.81
N GLY A 163 -31.06 26.06 -42.48
CA GLY A 163 -30.40 25.75 -43.76
C GLY A 163 -28.90 25.51 -43.51
N GLY A 164 -28.26 24.36 -43.74
CA GLY A 164 -28.60 23.01 -44.20
C GLY A 164 -27.61 21.99 -43.58
N ALA A 165 -28.00 20.75 -43.30
CA ALA A 165 -27.97 19.57 -44.17
C ALA A 165 -26.53 19.11 -44.52
N SER A 166 -26.02 18.05 -43.86
CA SER A 166 -25.97 16.65 -44.35
C SER A 166 -24.73 16.39 -45.23
N GLY A 167 -23.97 15.31 -45.11
CA GLY A 167 -24.07 14.05 -44.40
C GLY A 167 -22.84 13.22 -44.76
N GLY A 168 -22.68 12.05 -44.14
CA GLY A 168 -21.56 11.16 -44.44
C GLY A 168 -21.48 9.98 -43.50
N SER A 169 -22.36 9.01 -43.72
CA SER A 169 -22.36 7.69 -43.12
C SER A 169 -21.16 6.85 -43.53
N GLY A 170 -20.58 6.11 -42.58
CA GLY A 170 -20.12 4.73 -42.78
C GLY A 170 -18.72 4.52 -43.36
N ALA A 171 -17.77 4.23 -42.47
CA ALA A 171 -16.70 3.29 -42.76
C ALA A 171 -16.41 2.47 -41.49
N ALA A 172 -16.80 1.20 -41.53
CA ALA A 172 -16.25 0.16 -40.67
C ALA A 172 -14.82 -0.14 -41.14
N GLY A 173 -13.88 -0.26 -40.20
CA GLY A 173 -12.53 -0.74 -40.49
C GLY A 173 -11.49 -0.28 -39.47
N GLY A 174 -11.13 -1.16 -38.55
CA GLY A 174 -9.98 -1.01 -37.65
C GLY A 174 -10.35 -1.08 -36.17
N ALA A 175 -10.39 -2.29 -35.61
CA ALA A 175 -10.28 -2.48 -34.18
C ALA A 175 -8.88 -2.00 -33.74
N GLY A 176 -8.82 -0.81 -33.13
CA GLY A 176 -7.59 -0.24 -32.56
C GLY A 176 -7.35 -0.78 -31.16
N THR A 177 -6.15 -1.29 -30.95
CA THR A 177 -5.54 -1.74 -29.69
C THR A 177 -5.54 -0.62 -28.65
N GLY A 178 -6.03 -0.89 -27.45
CA GLY A 178 -6.37 0.15 -26.47
C GLY A 178 -5.41 0.21 -25.29
N ALA A 179 -4.26 0.89 -25.45
CA ALA A 179 -3.34 1.19 -24.34
C ALA A 179 -3.97 2.05 -23.23
N THR A 180 -3.61 1.78 -21.98
CA THR A 180 -3.96 2.62 -20.82
C THR A 180 -2.80 3.50 -20.37
N LYS A 181 -2.96 4.81 -20.48
CA LYS A 181 -2.07 5.81 -19.86
C LYS A 181 -2.15 5.70 -18.33
N PRO A 182 -1.09 6.03 -17.57
CA PRO A 182 -1.18 6.14 -16.12
C PRO A 182 -2.38 7.02 -15.75
N ASN A 183 -3.27 6.51 -14.92
CA ASN A 183 -4.49 7.23 -14.56
C ASN A 183 -4.14 8.42 -13.65
N PRO A 184 -4.36 9.68 -14.07
CA PRO A 184 -4.13 10.85 -13.23
C PRO A 184 -5.31 11.13 -12.29
N GLY A 185 -6.46 10.47 -12.51
CA GLY A 185 -7.63 10.54 -11.66
C GLY A 185 -7.65 9.44 -10.59
N PRO A 186 -8.74 9.34 -9.82
CA PRO A 186 -8.92 8.26 -8.85
C PRO A 186 -8.77 6.90 -9.53
N SER A 187 -8.04 6.00 -8.88
CA SER A 187 -7.83 4.66 -9.40
C SER A 187 -9.12 3.87 -9.43
N THR A 188 -9.25 3.01 -10.44
CA THR A 188 -10.46 2.19 -10.65
C THR A 188 -10.13 0.71 -10.61
N ASP A 189 -11.13 -0.11 -10.30
CA ASP A 189 -11.01 -1.55 -10.45
C ASP A 189 -11.20 -1.96 -11.93
N PRO A 190 -10.59 -3.06 -12.39
CA PRO A 190 -10.73 -3.56 -13.75
C PRO A 190 -12.19 -3.72 -14.14
N GLY A 191 -12.52 -3.20 -15.34
CA GLY A 191 -13.81 -3.45 -15.97
C GLY A 191 -13.93 -4.88 -16.51
N THR A 192 -15.06 -5.17 -17.14
CA THR A 192 -15.30 -6.48 -17.79
C THR A 192 -14.49 -6.67 -19.08
N THR A 193 -13.98 -5.59 -19.65
CA THR A 193 -13.15 -5.60 -20.85
C THR A 193 -11.69 -5.71 -20.44
N PRO A 194 -10.94 -6.72 -20.93
CA PRO A 194 -9.51 -6.82 -20.69
C PRO A 194 -8.79 -5.55 -21.15
N VAL A 195 -7.85 -5.09 -20.32
CA VAL A 195 -6.99 -3.96 -20.65
C VAL A 195 -5.87 -4.47 -21.56
N ASP A 196 -5.64 -3.78 -22.66
CA ASP A 196 -4.47 -4.02 -23.51
C ASP A 196 -3.23 -3.51 -22.77
N VAL A 197 -2.23 -4.38 -22.64
CA VAL A 197 -1.03 -4.08 -21.85
C VAL A 197 0.22 -4.25 -22.71
N PRO A 198 1.26 -3.44 -22.47
CA PRO A 198 2.56 -3.63 -23.10
C PRO A 198 3.09 -5.05 -22.88
N THR A 199 3.74 -5.60 -23.88
CA THR A 199 4.51 -6.84 -23.81
C THR A 199 5.76 -6.65 -22.94
N LYS A 200 6.35 -7.76 -22.48
CA LYS A 200 7.65 -7.74 -21.80
C LYS A 200 8.72 -6.99 -22.63
N ALA A 201 8.75 -7.19 -23.94
CA ALA A 201 9.74 -6.54 -24.81
C ALA A 201 9.58 -5.02 -24.87
N GLU A 202 8.33 -4.53 -24.92
CA GLU A 202 8.04 -3.08 -24.89
C GLU A 202 8.39 -2.47 -23.54
N ILE A 203 8.11 -3.16 -22.43
CA ILE A 203 8.50 -2.70 -21.09
C ILE A 203 10.02 -2.61 -20.95
N LEU A 204 10.77 -3.61 -21.44
CA LEU A 204 12.23 -3.61 -21.41
C LEU A 204 12.84 -2.56 -22.37
N GLY A 205 12.14 -2.23 -23.45
CA GLY A 205 12.56 -1.24 -24.45
C GLY A 205 12.12 0.19 -24.15
N GLN A 206 11.38 0.42 -23.07
CA GLN A 206 10.90 1.75 -22.70
C GLN A 206 12.08 2.71 -22.48
N GLN A 207 12.00 3.89 -23.10
CA GLN A 207 13.03 4.93 -22.98
C GLN A 207 12.77 5.88 -21.81
N SER A 208 11.50 6.13 -21.47
CA SER A 208 11.12 6.94 -20.31
C SER A 208 11.37 6.18 -19.00
N ARG A 209 11.77 6.93 -17.97
CA ARG A 209 12.03 6.34 -16.64
C ARG A 209 10.74 5.88 -15.95
N TRP A 210 10.87 4.82 -15.16
CA TRP A 210 9.82 4.33 -14.27
C TRP A 210 9.73 5.19 -13.00
N TYR A 211 8.52 5.64 -12.69
CA TYR A 211 8.13 6.21 -11.42
C TYR A 211 7.18 5.24 -10.69
N GLY A 212 7.75 4.49 -9.75
CA GLY A 212 7.06 3.59 -8.85
C GLY A 212 6.72 4.22 -7.51
N LEU A 213 5.65 3.73 -6.90
CA LEU A 213 5.23 4.09 -5.56
C LEU A 213 4.80 2.84 -4.79
N TYR A 214 5.28 2.70 -3.56
CA TYR A 214 4.72 1.82 -2.54
C TYR A 214 3.92 2.64 -1.54
N THR A 215 2.73 2.15 -1.22
CA THR A 215 1.91 2.61 -0.10
C THR A 215 1.38 1.39 0.64
N ALA A 216 0.96 1.57 1.90
CA ALA A 216 0.70 0.46 2.82
C ALA A 216 -0.31 -0.58 2.30
N GLN A 217 -1.19 -0.20 1.37
CA GLN A 217 -2.22 -1.09 0.84
C GLN A 217 -2.23 -1.16 -0.69
N SER A 218 -1.28 -0.58 -1.43
CA SER A 218 -1.25 -0.73 -2.89
C SER A 218 -0.88 -2.17 -3.28
N PRO A 219 -1.47 -2.75 -4.34
CA PRO A 219 -2.61 -2.31 -5.15
C PRO A 219 -3.98 -2.80 -4.62
N PHE A 220 -4.05 -3.22 -3.35
CA PHE A 220 -5.25 -3.76 -2.71
C PHE A 220 -6.27 -2.66 -2.30
N ASN A 221 -5.79 -1.46 -2.05
CA ASN A 221 -6.59 -0.26 -1.82
C ASN A 221 -5.81 0.96 -2.34
N TRP A 222 -6.48 1.77 -3.16
CA TRP A 222 -5.86 2.91 -3.82
C TRP A 222 -5.99 4.24 -3.05
N ALA A 223 -6.73 4.30 -1.94
CA ALA A 223 -7.04 5.57 -1.29
C ALA A 223 -5.80 6.37 -0.87
N GLU A 224 -4.81 5.72 -0.25
CA GLU A 224 -3.54 6.36 0.13
C GLU A 224 -2.68 6.66 -1.09
N TYR A 225 -2.60 5.73 -2.04
CA TYR A 225 -1.87 5.87 -3.28
C TYR A 225 -2.34 7.07 -4.11
N ASP A 226 -3.65 7.20 -4.31
CA ASP A 226 -4.28 8.28 -5.06
C ASP A 226 -4.11 9.62 -4.35
N GLU A 227 -4.18 9.63 -3.02
CA GLU A 227 -3.95 10.84 -2.23
C GLU A 227 -2.51 11.33 -2.37
N VAL A 228 -1.52 10.44 -2.26
CA VAL A 228 -0.11 10.79 -2.46
C VAL A 228 0.12 11.25 -3.91
N SER A 229 -0.41 10.53 -4.90
CA SER A 229 -0.29 10.89 -6.32
C SER A 229 -0.87 12.27 -6.62
N ARG A 230 -2.06 12.58 -6.06
CA ARG A 230 -2.72 13.89 -6.17
C ARG A 230 -1.92 15.01 -5.51
N GLN A 231 -1.29 14.73 -4.38
CA GLN A 231 -0.45 15.69 -3.66
C GLN A 231 0.87 15.98 -4.39
N VAL A 232 1.48 14.96 -5.01
CA VAL A 232 2.65 15.10 -5.88
C VAL A 232 2.30 15.81 -7.19
N GLY A 233 1.07 15.61 -7.69
CA GLY A 233 0.59 16.23 -8.93
C GLY A 233 1.06 15.52 -10.21
N THR A 234 1.74 14.38 -10.06
CA THR A 234 2.29 13.57 -11.15
C THR A 234 1.91 12.11 -10.92
N ALA A 235 1.31 11.47 -11.93
CA ALA A 235 0.90 10.07 -11.84
C ALA A 235 2.11 9.14 -11.98
N SER A 236 2.21 8.14 -11.10
CA SER A 236 3.17 7.04 -11.21
C SER A 236 2.73 6.05 -12.29
N ASN A 237 3.72 5.48 -12.99
CA ASN A 237 3.54 4.45 -14.02
C ASN A 237 3.95 3.05 -13.53
N MET A 238 4.25 2.90 -12.23
CA MET A 238 4.54 1.63 -11.58
C MET A 238 3.97 1.61 -10.16
N THR A 239 3.58 0.43 -9.67
CA THR A 239 3.07 0.25 -8.31
C THR A 239 3.74 -0.94 -7.65
N GLY A 240 4.29 -0.70 -6.46
CA GLY A 240 4.96 -1.70 -5.66
C GLY A 240 4.03 -2.39 -4.67
N PHE A 241 4.25 -3.69 -4.45
CA PHE A 241 3.64 -4.47 -3.36
C PHE A 241 4.50 -5.67 -2.97
N PHE A 242 4.19 -6.26 -1.80
CA PHE A 242 4.85 -7.44 -1.27
C PHE A 242 3.92 -8.66 -1.33
N GLN A 243 4.48 -9.84 -1.55
CA GLN A 243 3.75 -11.10 -1.50
C GLN A 243 4.61 -12.18 -0.84
N GLY A 244 3.99 -13.01 0.00
CA GLY A 244 4.64 -14.18 0.60
C GLY A 244 4.52 -15.45 -0.23
N PHE A 245 5.38 -16.42 0.06
CA PHE A 245 5.49 -17.72 -0.61
C PHE A 245 4.48 -18.79 -0.16
N ASP A 246 3.46 -18.39 0.57
CA ASP A 246 2.30 -19.22 0.95
C ASP A 246 1.01 -18.79 0.21
N GLN A 247 1.09 -17.71 -0.57
CA GLN A 247 -0.05 -17.12 -1.27
C GLN A 247 -0.09 -17.53 -2.74
N ALA A 248 -1.29 -17.75 -3.27
CA ALA A 248 -1.49 -17.98 -4.71
C ALA A 248 -1.14 -16.72 -5.53
N PHE A 249 -0.86 -16.89 -6.82
CA PHE A 249 -0.66 -15.77 -7.74
C PHE A 249 -1.83 -14.78 -7.67
N ASN A 250 -1.53 -13.51 -7.41
CA ASN A 250 -2.52 -12.48 -7.23
C ASN A 250 -2.84 -11.78 -8.56
N ALA A 251 -3.66 -12.45 -9.38
CA ALA A 251 -4.08 -11.91 -10.68
C ALA A 251 -4.79 -10.55 -10.55
N SER A 252 -5.57 -10.35 -9.48
CA SER A 252 -6.29 -9.08 -9.29
C SER A 252 -5.34 -7.93 -8.98
N ALA A 253 -4.25 -8.14 -8.23
CA ALA A 253 -3.22 -7.11 -8.02
C ALA A 253 -2.62 -6.64 -9.36
N VAL A 254 -2.26 -7.59 -10.23
CA VAL A 254 -1.71 -7.30 -11.57
C VAL A 254 -2.74 -6.57 -12.45
N GLN A 255 -3.95 -7.08 -12.53
CA GLN A 255 -5.02 -6.50 -13.34
C GLN A 255 -5.41 -5.09 -12.88
N ARG A 256 -5.52 -4.87 -11.56
CA ARG A 256 -5.82 -3.55 -11.00
C ARG A 256 -4.71 -2.54 -11.28
N SER A 257 -3.46 -2.98 -11.28
CA SER A 257 -2.32 -2.12 -11.63
C SER A 257 -2.43 -1.67 -13.09
N TRP A 258 -2.65 -2.62 -14.01
CA TRP A 258 -2.79 -2.33 -15.44
C TRP A 258 -4.05 -1.54 -15.81
N ALA A 259 -5.16 -1.75 -15.10
CA ALA A 259 -6.37 -0.93 -15.24
C ALA A 259 -6.13 0.55 -14.94
N ASN A 260 -5.04 0.87 -14.25
CA ASN A 260 -4.62 2.24 -13.95
C ASN A 260 -3.33 2.65 -14.67
N GLY A 261 -2.91 1.89 -15.69
CA GLY A 261 -1.73 2.19 -16.53
C GLY A 261 -0.41 2.08 -15.76
N ARG A 262 -0.32 1.15 -14.81
CA ARG A 262 0.86 0.97 -13.93
C ARG A 262 1.42 -0.44 -14.08
N VAL A 263 2.73 -0.53 -14.30
CA VAL A 263 3.46 -1.80 -14.20
C VAL A 263 3.44 -2.27 -12.74
N PRO A 264 2.96 -3.48 -12.44
CA PRO A 264 3.08 -4.05 -11.10
C PRO A 264 4.51 -4.51 -10.83
N LEU A 265 5.09 -4.02 -9.73
CA LEU A 265 6.35 -4.47 -9.15
C LEU A 265 6.06 -5.28 -7.89
N MET A 266 6.18 -6.60 -8.00
CA MET A 266 5.98 -7.52 -6.88
C MET A 266 7.32 -7.87 -6.24
N THR A 267 7.50 -7.47 -4.98
CA THR A 267 8.53 -8.06 -4.13
C THR A 267 8.02 -9.38 -3.61
N TRP A 268 8.64 -10.48 -4.05
CA TRP A 268 8.20 -11.82 -3.71
C TRP A 268 9.20 -12.45 -2.74
N GLU A 269 8.72 -12.78 -1.55
CA GLU A 269 9.56 -13.23 -0.44
C GLU A 269 9.34 -14.73 -0.22
N THR A 270 10.41 -15.53 -0.20
CA THR A 270 10.37 -16.99 -0.02
C THR A 270 10.07 -17.41 1.42
N VAL A 271 9.14 -16.73 2.07
CA VAL A 271 8.61 -17.02 3.40
C VAL A 271 7.09 -16.79 3.42
N PRO A 272 6.34 -17.37 4.38
CA PRO A 272 4.92 -17.04 4.54
C PRO A 272 4.71 -15.53 4.74
N ALA A 273 3.63 -14.97 4.19
CA ALA A 273 3.38 -13.52 4.20
C ALA A 273 3.23 -12.91 5.61
N GLN A 274 2.95 -13.72 6.62
CA GLN A 274 2.83 -13.31 8.03
C GLN A 274 4.15 -13.46 8.80
N THR A 275 5.24 -13.81 8.11
CA THR A 275 6.58 -13.83 8.70
C THR A 275 6.96 -12.40 9.07
N GLY A 276 7.37 -12.19 10.32
CA GLY A 276 7.81 -10.86 10.75
C GLY A 276 9.02 -10.38 9.97
N ASN A 277 9.24 -9.06 9.96
CA ASN A 277 10.48 -8.49 9.43
C ASN A 277 11.68 -9.02 10.22
N ASP A 278 12.84 -9.09 9.56
CA ASP A 278 14.13 -9.51 10.14
C ASP A 278 14.14 -10.94 10.73
N GLN A 279 13.22 -11.81 10.30
CA GLN A 279 13.25 -13.23 10.64
C GLN A 279 14.33 -13.94 9.83
N LYS A 280 15.45 -14.21 10.48
CA LYS A 280 16.63 -14.82 9.84
C LYS A 280 16.45 -16.27 9.47
N TYR A 281 15.53 -17.02 10.07
CA TYR A 281 15.33 -18.43 9.75
C TYR A 281 13.87 -18.83 9.88
N VAL A 282 13.34 -19.45 8.84
CA VAL A 282 12.00 -20.01 8.77
C VAL A 282 12.11 -21.49 8.37
N PRO A 283 11.74 -22.43 9.26
CA PRO A 283 11.82 -23.86 8.97
C PRO A 283 11.03 -24.25 7.70
N GLY A 284 11.68 -24.98 6.79
CA GLY A 284 11.08 -25.47 5.55
C GLY A 284 11.02 -24.45 4.41
N TYR A 285 11.66 -23.29 4.58
CA TYR A 285 11.74 -22.21 3.59
C TYR A 285 13.20 -21.79 3.33
N THR A 286 14.18 -22.66 3.58
CA THR A 286 15.58 -22.35 3.25
C THR A 286 15.76 -22.31 1.73
N ASN A 287 16.82 -21.65 1.26
CA ASN A 287 17.17 -21.65 -0.16
C ASN A 287 17.29 -23.09 -0.72
N GLN A 288 17.76 -24.03 0.10
CA GLN A 288 17.87 -25.44 -0.26
C GLN A 288 16.53 -26.16 -0.34
N ASP A 289 15.55 -25.83 0.50
CA ASP A 289 14.20 -26.39 0.41
C ASP A 289 13.55 -26.02 -0.94
N ILE A 290 13.74 -24.76 -1.36
CA ILE A 290 13.18 -24.24 -2.61
C ILE A 290 13.95 -24.80 -3.81
N ALA A 291 15.28 -24.67 -3.83
CA ALA A 291 16.13 -25.20 -4.91
C ALA A 291 16.07 -26.74 -5.03
N GLY A 292 15.77 -27.43 -3.92
CA GLY A 292 15.57 -28.88 -3.87
C GLY A 292 14.19 -29.35 -4.37
N GLY A 293 13.32 -28.42 -4.76
CA GLY A 293 12.03 -28.71 -5.38
C GLY A 293 10.86 -28.92 -4.42
N ALA A 294 11.01 -28.63 -3.12
CA ALA A 294 9.91 -28.79 -2.15
C ALA A 294 8.70 -27.90 -2.51
N PHE A 295 8.93 -26.82 -3.25
CA PHE A 295 7.92 -25.86 -3.69
C PHE A 295 7.49 -26.02 -5.16
N ASP A 296 7.95 -27.04 -5.90
CA ASP A 296 7.71 -27.15 -7.35
C ASP A 296 6.23 -27.25 -7.72
N ALA A 297 5.43 -27.92 -6.90
CA ALA A 297 3.98 -27.99 -7.11
C ALA A 297 3.33 -26.61 -6.96
N TYR A 298 3.77 -25.83 -5.97
CA TYR A 298 3.33 -24.46 -5.75
C TYR A 298 3.79 -23.55 -6.90
N LEU A 299 5.08 -23.57 -7.23
CA LEU A 299 5.68 -22.78 -8.31
C LEU A 299 5.05 -23.09 -9.67
N THR A 300 4.81 -24.36 -9.98
CA THR A 300 4.14 -24.78 -11.22
C THR A 300 2.72 -24.23 -11.30
N LYS A 301 1.95 -24.31 -10.19
CA LYS A 301 0.60 -23.74 -10.13
C LYS A 301 0.65 -22.22 -10.29
N TYR A 302 1.61 -21.57 -9.64
CA TYR A 302 1.81 -20.13 -9.70
C TYR A 302 2.15 -19.67 -11.12
N ALA A 303 3.16 -20.27 -11.74
CA ALA A 303 3.61 -19.96 -13.10
C ALA A 303 2.50 -20.18 -14.13
N LYS A 304 1.71 -21.26 -14.02
CA LYS A 304 0.55 -21.48 -14.89
C LYS A 304 -0.54 -20.42 -14.71
N ALA A 305 -0.82 -20.00 -13.48
CA ALA A 305 -1.79 -18.95 -13.21
C ALA A 305 -1.34 -17.59 -13.76
N LEU A 306 -0.05 -17.27 -13.62
CA LEU A 306 0.58 -16.07 -14.19
C LEU A 306 0.52 -16.09 -15.72
N ALA A 307 0.91 -17.20 -16.34
CA ALA A 307 0.83 -17.36 -17.79
C ALA A 307 -0.61 -17.25 -18.31
N ALA A 308 -1.59 -17.76 -17.56
CA ALA A 308 -3.02 -17.63 -17.89
C ALA A 308 -3.55 -16.20 -17.71
N ASN A 309 -2.99 -15.42 -16.79
CA ASN A 309 -3.32 -14.01 -16.62
C ASN A 309 -2.85 -13.16 -17.81
N GLY A 310 -1.71 -13.51 -18.42
CA GLY A 310 -1.29 -12.95 -19.69
C GLY A 310 -0.89 -11.47 -19.68
N GLN A 311 -0.75 -10.85 -18.50
CA GLN A 311 -0.29 -9.48 -18.34
C GLN A 311 1.07 -9.45 -17.63
N PRO A 312 2.03 -8.64 -18.09
CA PRO A 312 3.35 -8.63 -17.47
C PRO A 312 3.39 -8.07 -16.04
N LEU A 313 4.40 -8.50 -15.28
CA LEU A 313 4.80 -7.90 -14.01
C LEU A 313 6.31 -7.97 -13.83
N VAL A 314 6.83 -7.12 -12.96
CA VAL A 314 8.20 -7.23 -12.45
C VAL A 314 8.17 -8.08 -11.19
N ILE A 315 9.06 -9.07 -11.11
CA ILE A 315 9.27 -9.88 -9.91
C ILE A 315 10.65 -9.54 -9.34
N ARG A 316 10.63 -8.96 -8.13
CA ARG A 316 11.79 -8.72 -7.29
C ARG A 316 11.88 -9.83 -6.23
N LEU A 317 12.36 -11.00 -6.64
CA LEU A 317 12.44 -12.19 -5.81
C LEU A 317 13.54 -12.04 -4.75
N ASP A 318 13.20 -12.26 -3.48
CA ASP A 318 14.18 -12.36 -2.39
C ASP A 318 15.23 -11.22 -2.41
N HIS A 319 14.71 -10.00 -2.44
CA HIS A 319 15.46 -8.75 -2.42
C HIS A 319 16.45 -8.64 -1.23
N GLU A 320 17.44 -7.75 -1.34
CA GLU A 320 18.41 -7.47 -0.27
C GLU A 320 19.17 -8.70 0.24
N MET A 321 19.33 -9.71 -0.62
CA MET A 321 19.97 -10.98 -0.30
C MET A 321 21.40 -10.85 0.24
N ASN A 322 22.11 -9.79 -0.14
CA ASN A 322 23.46 -9.45 0.32
C ASN A 322 23.51 -9.00 1.79
N GLY A 323 22.36 -8.74 2.41
CA GLY A 323 22.18 -8.48 3.83
C GLY A 323 22.32 -9.72 4.72
N SER A 324 21.88 -9.60 5.97
CA SER A 324 21.88 -10.70 6.95
C SER A 324 20.63 -10.76 7.83
N TRP A 325 19.59 -10.03 7.44
CA TRP A 325 18.33 -9.89 8.19
C TRP A 325 17.22 -10.80 7.67
N TYR A 326 17.24 -11.17 6.38
CA TYR A 326 16.21 -12.03 5.79
C TYR A 326 16.59 -13.51 5.79
N ASN A 327 15.56 -14.36 5.70
CA ASN A 327 15.65 -15.81 5.65
C ASN A 327 16.41 -16.33 4.43
N TRP A 328 16.31 -15.65 3.28
CA TRP A 328 16.96 -16.05 2.03
C TRP A 328 18.42 -15.58 1.90
N SER A 329 18.90 -14.72 2.81
CA SER A 329 20.32 -14.37 2.87
C SER A 329 21.17 -15.61 3.13
N GLU A 330 22.43 -15.58 2.71
CA GLU A 330 23.37 -16.66 2.99
C GLU A 330 24.05 -16.45 4.35
N GLY A 331 24.19 -17.51 5.14
CA GLY A 331 24.75 -17.42 6.47
C GLY A 331 24.33 -18.55 7.40
N SER A 332 25.10 -18.73 8.47
CA SER A 332 24.82 -19.76 9.49
C SER A 332 23.53 -19.49 10.27
N ALA A 333 23.14 -18.22 10.46
CA ALA A 333 21.90 -17.88 11.14
C ALA A 333 20.66 -18.21 10.28
N GLN A 334 20.81 -18.15 8.96
CA GLN A 334 19.80 -18.47 7.96
C GLN A 334 19.75 -19.96 7.61
N GLN A 335 20.82 -20.70 7.91
CA GLN A 335 21.04 -22.07 7.43
C GLN A 335 21.12 -22.19 5.90
N ASN A 336 21.55 -21.11 5.25
CA ASN A 336 21.77 -21.06 3.81
C ASN A 336 23.27 -21.03 3.52
N PRO A 337 23.84 -22.07 2.88
CA PRO A 337 25.25 -22.08 2.51
C PRO A 337 25.54 -21.12 1.36
N ALA A 338 26.82 -20.82 1.15
CA ALA A 338 27.27 -19.99 0.04
C ALA A 338 26.81 -20.55 -1.32
N GLY A 339 26.31 -19.68 -2.20
CA GLY A 339 25.76 -20.02 -3.52
C GLY A 339 24.34 -20.60 -3.51
N SER A 340 23.73 -20.81 -2.34
CA SER A 340 22.36 -21.32 -2.25
C SER A 340 21.32 -20.32 -2.77
N TYR A 341 21.59 -19.01 -2.63
CA TYR A 341 20.68 -17.98 -3.15
C TYR A 341 20.58 -18.07 -4.67
N VAL A 342 21.72 -18.18 -5.36
CA VAL A 342 21.77 -18.30 -6.82
C VAL A 342 21.06 -19.58 -7.28
N ALA A 343 21.29 -20.71 -6.61
CA ALA A 343 20.62 -21.96 -6.93
C ALA A 343 19.09 -21.87 -6.77
N MET A 344 18.62 -21.22 -5.71
CA MET A 344 17.20 -20.96 -5.48
C MET A 344 16.59 -20.07 -6.57
N TRP A 345 17.24 -18.94 -6.88
CA TRP A 345 16.78 -18.02 -7.92
C TRP A 345 16.65 -18.71 -9.27
N GLN A 346 17.70 -19.41 -9.71
CA GLN A 346 17.74 -20.09 -11.00
C GLN A 346 16.66 -21.17 -11.07
N HIS A 347 16.44 -21.93 -9.99
CA HIS A 347 15.40 -22.94 -9.92
C HIS A 347 13.99 -22.34 -10.07
N VAL A 348 13.66 -21.26 -9.35
CA VAL A 348 12.36 -20.59 -9.49
C VAL A 348 12.15 -20.06 -10.91
N HIS A 349 13.18 -19.43 -11.49
CA HIS A 349 13.16 -18.96 -12.86
C HIS A 349 12.92 -20.10 -13.86
N ASP A 350 13.60 -21.23 -13.70
CA ASP A 350 13.51 -22.36 -14.63
C ASP A 350 12.14 -23.05 -14.55
N VAL A 351 11.53 -23.13 -13.37
CA VAL A 351 10.13 -23.59 -13.24
C VAL A 351 9.18 -22.63 -13.96
N PHE A 352 9.39 -21.32 -13.87
CA PHE A 352 8.58 -20.33 -14.59
C PHE A 352 8.78 -20.42 -16.11
N GLN A 353 10.02 -20.60 -16.57
CA GLN A 353 10.36 -20.82 -17.97
C GLN A 353 9.66 -22.06 -18.52
N ALA A 354 9.75 -23.20 -17.82
CA ALA A 354 9.15 -24.47 -18.22
C ALA A 354 7.62 -24.41 -18.33
N ASN A 355 6.98 -23.49 -17.61
CA ASN A 355 5.54 -23.27 -17.64
C ASN A 355 5.12 -22.06 -18.50
N GLY A 356 6.05 -21.46 -19.26
CA GLY A 356 5.78 -20.38 -20.21
C GLY A 356 5.46 -19.02 -19.57
N ALA A 357 5.72 -18.87 -18.26
CA ALA A 357 5.43 -17.67 -17.48
C ALA A 357 6.46 -16.55 -17.73
N ASN A 358 7.71 -16.89 -18.04
CA ASN A 358 8.78 -15.91 -18.30
C ASN A 358 8.50 -14.92 -19.43
N ARG A 359 7.54 -15.23 -20.31
CA ARG A 359 7.05 -14.29 -21.35
C ARG A 359 6.36 -13.05 -20.75
N TYR A 360 5.95 -13.12 -19.49
CA TYR A 360 5.22 -12.08 -18.75
C TYR A 360 5.97 -11.62 -17.50
N VAL A 361 7.17 -12.14 -17.22
CA VAL A 361 7.93 -11.77 -16.03
C VAL A 361 9.19 -11.01 -16.42
N ILE A 362 9.34 -9.82 -15.85
CA ILE A 362 10.62 -9.12 -15.79
C ILE A 362 11.29 -9.50 -14.48
N TRP A 363 12.41 -10.22 -14.55
CA TRP A 363 13.17 -10.66 -13.39
C TRP A 363 14.12 -9.55 -12.92
N ASP A 364 13.87 -9.01 -11.73
CA ASP A 364 14.63 -7.89 -11.15
C ASP A 364 15.48 -8.35 -9.95
N TRP A 365 16.79 -8.42 -10.16
CA TRP A 365 17.75 -8.79 -9.11
C TRP A 365 18.21 -7.55 -8.33
N SER A 366 17.86 -7.48 -7.05
CA SER A 366 17.95 -6.25 -6.25
C SER A 366 18.65 -6.42 -4.89
N PRO A 367 19.97 -6.18 -4.79
CA PRO A 367 20.68 -6.07 -3.51
C PRO A 367 20.34 -4.80 -2.70
N SER A 368 20.68 -4.80 -1.41
CA SER A 368 20.68 -3.61 -0.55
C SER A 368 21.97 -2.80 -0.71
N ARG A 369 21.96 -1.52 -0.31
CA ARG A 369 23.16 -0.66 -0.34
C ARG A 369 24.31 -1.25 0.49
N ILE A 370 25.48 -1.36 -0.14
CA ILE A 370 26.59 -2.15 0.41
C ILE A 370 27.20 -1.56 1.68
N ASP A 371 27.18 -0.24 1.83
CA ASP A 371 27.83 0.45 2.95
C ASP A 371 27.09 0.25 4.29
N LYS A 372 25.85 -0.29 4.25
CA LYS A 372 25.01 -0.57 5.43
C LYS A 372 24.87 -2.04 5.80
N LEU A 373 25.70 -2.92 5.22
CA LEU A 373 25.68 -4.36 5.53
C LEU A 373 26.32 -4.73 6.90
N GLY A 374 26.79 -3.75 7.66
CA GLY A 374 27.33 -3.93 9.02
C GLY A 374 28.73 -4.56 9.10
N ASN A 375 29.30 -5.03 8.00
CA ASN A 375 30.67 -5.53 7.95
C ASN A 375 31.35 -5.20 6.60
N PRO A 376 32.54 -4.57 6.58
CA PRO A 376 33.27 -4.25 5.35
C PRO A 376 33.53 -5.42 4.41
N LYS A 377 33.65 -6.65 4.93
CA LYS A 377 33.88 -7.85 4.08
C LYS A 377 32.71 -8.14 3.13
N TYR A 378 31.50 -7.72 3.49
CA TYR A 378 30.29 -7.86 2.68
C TYR A 378 30.13 -6.74 1.65
N GLN A 379 31.06 -5.78 1.61
CA GLN A 379 30.98 -4.61 0.73
C GLN A 379 31.84 -4.75 -0.52
N THR A 380 32.42 -5.92 -0.76
CA THR A 380 33.35 -6.15 -1.87
C THR A 380 32.61 -6.57 -3.14
N LEU A 381 33.21 -6.27 -4.29
CA LEU A 381 32.67 -6.68 -5.59
C LEU A 381 32.53 -8.22 -5.68
N ASP A 382 33.48 -8.97 -5.15
CA ASP A 382 33.42 -10.44 -5.16
C ASP A 382 32.30 -10.99 -4.25
N TYR A 383 31.96 -10.28 -3.17
CA TYR A 383 30.80 -10.63 -2.36
C TYR A 383 29.51 -10.38 -3.13
N MET A 384 29.37 -9.22 -3.80
CA MET A 384 28.21 -8.93 -4.65
C MET A 384 28.04 -9.97 -5.77
N ARG A 385 29.14 -10.36 -6.43
CA ARG A 385 29.14 -11.38 -7.51
C ARG A 385 28.61 -12.75 -7.06
N GLN A 386 28.78 -13.12 -5.79
CA GLN A 386 28.31 -14.42 -5.28
C GLN A 386 26.79 -14.57 -5.34
N TYR A 387 26.06 -13.45 -5.34
CA TYR A 387 24.59 -13.43 -5.37
C TYR A 387 24.01 -13.24 -6.77
N TYR A 388 24.83 -12.94 -7.79
CA TYR A 388 24.32 -12.65 -9.13
C TYR A 388 23.94 -13.96 -9.85
N PRO A 389 22.67 -14.16 -10.23
CA PRO A 389 22.21 -15.43 -10.82
C PRO A 389 22.69 -15.68 -12.25
N GLY A 390 23.29 -14.67 -12.89
CA GLY A 390 23.73 -14.72 -14.28
C GLY A 390 22.82 -13.92 -15.22
N ALA A 391 23.38 -13.51 -16.36
CA ALA A 391 22.73 -12.58 -17.28
C ALA A 391 21.46 -13.12 -17.95
N ASP A 392 21.33 -14.45 -18.06
CA ASP A 392 20.16 -15.13 -18.66
C ASP A 392 18.97 -15.25 -17.69
N TYR A 393 19.21 -15.03 -16.40
CA TYR A 393 18.23 -15.16 -15.32
C TYR A 393 17.72 -13.82 -14.79
N VAL A 394 18.19 -12.72 -15.36
CA VAL A 394 17.97 -11.36 -14.87
C VAL A 394 17.67 -10.44 -16.04
N ASP A 395 16.53 -9.76 -16.01
CA ASP A 395 16.16 -8.76 -17.02
C ASP A 395 16.60 -7.36 -16.59
N TRP A 396 16.31 -7.00 -15.34
CA TRP A 396 16.72 -5.74 -14.69
C TRP A 396 17.58 -6.03 -13.47
N VAL A 397 18.49 -5.11 -13.16
CA VAL A 397 19.11 -5.07 -11.84
C VAL A 397 18.49 -3.92 -11.05
N GLY A 398 18.53 -4.01 -9.74
CA GLY A 398 18.09 -2.90 -8.93
C GLY A 398 18.80 -2.81 -7.60
N MET A 399 18.29 -1.93 -6.74
CA MET A 399 18.73 -1.88 -5.36
C MET A 399 17.73 -1.23 -4.42
N SER A 400 17.79 -1.65 -3.16
CA SER A 400 17.19 -0.90 -2.06
C SER A 400 18.19 0.08 -1.45
N GLY A 401 17.76 1.29 -1.13
CA GLY A 401 18.63 2.32 -0.56
C GLY A 401 17.87 3.41 0.16
N TYR A 402 18.16 3.58 1.44
CA TYR A 402 17.50 4.56 2.29
C TYR A 402 18.48 5.54 2.92
N TYR A 403 18.07 6.80 3.05
CA TYR A 403 18.75 7.80 3.86
C TYR A 403 18.18 7.83 5.28
N ARG A 404 18.82 7.15 6.24
CA ARG A 404 18.26 6.92 7.59
C ARG A 404 18.91 7.70 8.73
N ASP A 405 20.09 8.29 8.48
CA ASP A 405 20.97 8.80 9.53
C ASP A 405 21.36 10.26 9.25
N ALA A 406 21.04 11.14 10.20
CA ALA A 406 21.28 12.58 10.10
C ALA A 406 22.75 12.96 9.97
N THR A 407 23.65 12.04 10.36
CA THR A 407 25.10 12.24 10.30
C THR A 407 25.66 11.99 8.90
N GLU A 408 24.90 11.31 8.04
CA GLU A 408 25.26 11.12 6.64
C GLU A 408 24.97 12.38 5.82
N GLN A 409 25.81 12.62 4.81
CA GLN A 409 25.52 13.63 3.80
C GLN A 409 24.24 13.24 3.05
N PRO A 410 23.18 14.07 3.04
CA PRO A 410 21.90 13.78 2.41
C PRO A 410 22.00 13.90 0.89
N THR A 411 22.73 12.98 0.26
CA THR A 411 22.96 13.00 -1.19
C THR A 411 22.71 11.62 -1.80
N PHE A 412 22.34 11.62 -3.08
CA PHE A 412 22.25 10.43 -3.91
C PHE A 412 23.55 9.62 -3.87
N ALA A 413 24.70 10.29 -4.05
CA ALA A 413 26.00 9.63 -4.10
C ALA A 413 26.31 8.86 -2.80
N THR A 414 25.96 9.43 -1.64
CA THR A 414 26.08 8.75 -0.34
C THR A 414 25.25 7.48 -0.30
N THR A 415 24.00 7.52 -0.77
CA THR A 415 23.07 6.39 -0.67
C THR A 415 23.31 5.30 -1.71
N PHE A 416 23.63 5.67 -2.94
CA PHE A 416 23.59 4.76 -4.08
C PHE A 416 24.96 4.54 -4.75
N GLY A 417 25.84 5.54 -4.73
CA GLY A 417 27.02 5.60 -5.61
C GLY A 417 27.93 4.36 -5.53
N ALA A 418 28.26 3.91 -4.33
CA ALA A 418 29.13 2.75 -4.14
C ALA A 418 28.49 1.43 -4.63
N THR A 419 27.18 1.29 -4.46
CA THR A 419 26.43 0.10 -4.89
C THR A 419 26.25 0.10 -6.41
N LEU A 420 25.87 1.24 -7.01
CA LEU A 420 25.75 1.41 -8.45
C LEU A 420 27.06 1.08 -9.18
N ALA A 421 28.20 1.50 -8.63
CA ALA A 421 29.51 1.16 -9.17
C ALA A 421 29.78 -0.35 -9.21
N GLN A 422 29.24 -1.13 -8.27
CA GLN A 422 29.33 -2.59 -8.30
C GLN A 422 28.32 -3.20 -9.25
N LEU A 423 27.06 -2.74 -9.24
CA LEU A 423 26.02 -3.23 -10.15
C LEU A 423 26.45 -3.15 -11.62
N ARG A 424 27.00 -2.00 -12.03
CA ARG A 424 27.53 -1.77 -13.39
C ARG A 424 28.64 -2.75 -13.79
N GLN A 425 29.39 -3.28 -12.82
CA GLN A 425 30.44 -4.27 -13.06
C GLN A 425 29.93 -5.72 -13.02
N VAL A 426 28.93 -6.00 -12.19
CA VAL A 426 28.36 -7.34 -12.03
C VAL A 426 27.42 -7.70 -13.17
N ALA A 427 26.61 -6.73 -13.61
CA ALA A 427 25.56 -6.92 -14.61
C ALA A 427 25.63 -5.82 -15.69
N PRO A 428 26.73 -5.76 -16.47
CA PRO A 428 26.91 -4.71 -17.45
C PRO A 428 25.78 -4.70 -18.49
N GLY A 429 25.27 -3.51 -18.82
CA GLY A 429 24.24 -3.30 -19.83
C GLY A 429 22.80 -3.62 -19.39
N LYS A 430 22.58 -4.03 -18.15
CA LYS A 430 21.23 -4.16 -17.58
C LYS A 430 20.75 -2.80 -17.06
N GLY A 431 19.49 -2.45 -17.32
CA GLY A 431 18.86 -1.27 -16.73
C GLY A 431 18.80 -1.39 -15.20
N ILE A 432 19.07 -0.29 -14.51
CA ILE A 432 19.12 -0.23 -13.04
C ILE A 432 17.87 0.43 -12.49
N MET A 433 17.11 -0.28 -11.66
CA MET A 433 15.93 0.25 -10.98
C MET A 433 16.21 0.47 -9.48
N LEU A 434 15.99 1.68 -8.97
CA LEU A 434 16.06 1.93 -7.53
C LEU A 434 14.77 1.44 -6.84
N ASN A 435 14.67 0.13 -6.63
CA ASN A 435 13.44 -0.60 -6.32
C ASN A 435 12.77 -0.26 -4.99
N GLU A 436 13.54 0.24 -4.03
CA GLU A 436 12.99 0.61 -2.74
C GLU A 436 13.83 1.72 -2.15
N ILE A 437 13.34 2.96 -2.28
CA ILE A 437 14.05 4.15 -1.81
C ILE A 437 13.21 5.00 -0.88
N GLY A 438 13.87 5.67 0.05
CA GLY A 438 13.22 6.62 0.95
C GLY A 438 14.21 7.42 1.77
N ALA A 439 13.79 8.60 2.20
CA ALA A 439 14.56 9.46 3.09
C ALA A 439 13.71 9.88 4.29
N THR A 440 14.31 9.87 5.48
CA THR A 440 13.61 10.11 6.74
C THR A 440 13.71 11.60 7.03
N GLU A 441 12.81 12.08 7.87
CA GLU A 441 12.93 13.40 8.46
C GLU A 441 14.02 13.36 9.55
N THR A 442 15.28 13.34 9.14
CA THR A 442 16.40 13.55 10.05
C THR A 442 16.70 15.04 10.15
N GLY A 443 16.65 15.56 11.37
CA GLY A 443 16.91 16.97 11.66
C GLY A 443 15.91 17.53 12.68
N THR A 444 16.39 18.40 13.57
CA THR A 444 15.61 18.93 14.69
C THR A 444 14.87 20.24 14.38
N SER A 445 14.93 20.76 13.14
CA SER A 445 14.27 22.03 12.80
C SER A 445 13.89 22.13 11.32
N VAL A 446 12.89 22.98 11.03
CA VAL A 446 12.48 23.36 9.67
C VAL A 446 13.66 23.94 8.85
N ALA A 447 14.67 24.50 9.53
CA ALA A 447 15.85 25.08 8.89
C ALA A 447 16.88 24.06 8.36
N ASN A 448 16.79 22.77 8.72
CA ASN A 448 17.66 21.72 8.19
C ASN A 448 16.83 20.67 7.41
N PRO A 449 16.47 20.94 6.14
CA PRO A 449 15.63 20.05 5.37
C PRO A 449 16.48 18.95 4.70
N GLN A 450 17.07 18.05 5.48
CA GLN A 450 17.95 16.99 4.94
C GLN A 450 17.23 16.08 3.95
N LYS A 451 15.97 15.73 4.21
CA LYS A 451 15.15 14.97 3.25
C LYS A 451 14.98 15.72 1.92
N THR A 452 14.67 17.01 1.97
CA THR A 452 14.62 17.86 0.76
C THR A 452 15.97 17.90 0.03
N GLN A 453 17.08 18.03 0.75
CA GLN A 453 18.42 18.01 0.14
C GLN A 453 18.69 16.67 -0.56
N TRP A 454 18.31 15.57 0.08
CA TRP A 454 18.43 14.23 -0.49
C TRP A 454 17.54 14.06 -1.73
N ILE A 455 16.29 14.52 -1.68
CA ILE A 455 15.35 14.50 -2.82
C ILE A 455 15.90 15.31 -3.99
N ASN A 456 16.37 16.53 -3.74
CA ASN A 456 16.97 17.37 -4.79
C ASN A 456 18.19 16.69 -5.40
N SER A 457 19.07 16.13 -4.56
CA SER A 457 20.25 15.41 -5.02
C SER A 457 19.91 14.14 -5.81
N LEU A 458 18.81 13.45 -5.49
CA LEU A 458 18.30 12.32 -6.28
C LEU A 458 17.96 12.78 -7.70
N PHE A 459 17.15 13.84 -7.85
CA PHE A 459 16.77 14.33 -9.17
C PHE A 459 17.94 14.95 -9.94
N ASP A 460 18.88 15.62 -9.26
CA ASP A 460 20.12 16.09 -9.90
C ASP A 460 20.95 14.92 -10.45
N ALA A 461 21.05 13.82 -9.70
CA ALA A 461 21.77 12.63 -10.16
C ALA A 461 21.06 11.90 -11.30
N LEU A 462 19.72 11.87 -11.32
CA LEU A 462 18.95 11.30 -12.42
C LEU A 462 19.05 12.13 -13.70
N ALA A 463 19.34 13.44 -13.60
CA ALA A 463 19.57 14.32 -14.74
C ALA A 463 21.00 14.18 -15.30
N ASP A 464 21.92 13.61 -14.52
CA ASP A 464 23.29 13.39 -14.93
C ASP A 464 23.35 12.25 -15.97
N PRO A 465 23.87 12.49 -17.19
CA PRO A 465 24.04 11.45 -18.19
C PRO A 465 24.91 10.27 -17.74
N ALA A 466 25.73 10.42 -16.69
CA ALA A 466 26.46 9.31 -16.08
C ALA A 466 25.55 8.27 -15.39
N ASN A 467 24.26 8.56 -15.25
CA ASN A 467 23.22 7.70 -14.69
C ASN A 467 22.06 7.47 -15.69
N ASP A 468 22.37 7.46 -16.98
CA ASP A 468 21.44 7.09 -18.06
C ASP A 468 20.98 5.62 -17.97
N ASP A 469 21.83 4.76 -17.40
CA ASP A 469 21.53 3.36 -17.11
C ASP A 469 20.52 3.14 -15.97
N ILE A 470 20.18 4.18 -15.20
CA ILE A 470 19.14 4.10 -14.17
C ILE A 470 17.77 4.24 -14.85
N ILE A 471 17.00 3.17 -14.97
CA ILE A 471 15.73 3.20 -15.70
C ILE A 471 14.55 3.67 -14.85
N GLY A 472 14.76 4.01 -13.57
CA GLY A 472 13.72 4.55 -12.71
C GLY A 472 13.92 4.25 -11.22
N PHE A 473 12.89 4.52 -10.44
CA PHE A 473 12.83 4.21 -9.02
C PHE A 473 11.43 3.83 -8.57
N ALA A 474 11.31 3.13 -7.45
CA ALA A 474 10.07 3.01 -6.70
C ALA A 474 10.24 3.56 -5.27
N TYR A 475 9.52 4.64 -4.99
CA TYR A 475 9.61 5.33 -3.72
C TYR A 475 8.74 4.63 -2.66
N PHE A 476 9.33 4.34 -1.51
CA PHE A 476 8.68 3.68 -0.39
C PHE A 476 8.00 4.72 0.52
N SER A 477 6.76 5.12 0.19
CA SER A 477 6.05 6.18 0.91
C SER A 477 5.27 5.61 2.10
N GLU A 478 5.99 5.07 3.08
CA GLU A 478 5.40 4.45 4.27
C GLU A 478 6.14 4.86 5.56
N THR A 479 5.56 4.52 6.70
CA THR A 479 6.24 4.57 8.00
C THR A 479 6.68 3.18 8.41
N ALA A 480 7.98 2.99 8.66
CA ALA A 480 8.52 1.72 9.10
C ALA A 480 9.06 1.83 10.52
N THR A 481 8.49 1.07 11.46
CA THR A 481 9.04 0.92 12.80
C THR A 481 9.91 -0.32 12.89
N THR A 482 11.21 -0.12 13.15
CA THR A 482 12.20 -1.19 13.33
C THR A 482 12.77 -1.19 14.74
N ILE A 483 13.32 -2.31 15.19
CA ILE A 483 14.11 -2.37 16.42
C ILE A 483 15.60 -2.35 16.04
N VAL A 484 16.29 -1.26 16.35
CA VAL A 484 17.76 -1.14 16.19
C VAL A 484 18.38 -1.17 17.58
N ASP A 485 19.26 -2.13 17.85
CA ASP A 485 19.93 -2.33 19.15
C ASP A 485 18.96 -2.39 20.35
N GLY A 486 17.82 -3.05 20.17
CA GLY A 486 16.78 -3.17 21.21
C GLY A 486 15.94 -1.92 21.43
N LYS A 487 16.14 -0.86 20.63
CA LYS A 487 15.34 0.37 20.66
C LYS A 487 14.39 0.45 19.47
N ARG A 488 13.14 0.82 19.73
CA ARG A 488 12.13 1.07 18.71
C ARG A 488 12.43 2.41 18.02
N THR A 489 12.72 2.35 16.73
CA THR A 489 12.96 3.51 15.86
C THR A 489 11.89 3.50 14.76
N THR A 490 11.11 4.57 14.65
CA THR A 490 10.20 4.75 13.53
C THR A 490 10.85 5.67 12.52
N ASN A 491 11.01 5.18 11.29
CA ASN A 491 11.38 6.00 10.16
C ASN A 491 10.11 6.40 9.40
N ASP A 492 9.99 7.69 9.10
CA ASP A 492 8.89 8.23 8.30
C ASP A 492 9.39 8.57 6.90
N TRP A 493 9.20 7.62 5.97
CA TRP A 493 9.65 7.76 4.60
C TRP A 493 8.64 8.49 3.73
N ARG A 494 7.39 8.64 4.17
CA ARG A 494 6.27 9.18 3.38
C ARG A 494 6.64 10.47 2.65
N LEU A 495 6.25 10.61 1.38
CA LEU A 495 6.51 11.83 0.62
C LEU A 495 5.83 13.06 1.25
N ASN A 496 4.69 12.85 1.89
CA ASN A 496 3.90 13.87 2.57
C ASN A 496 4.17 13.94 4.09
N SER A 497 5.34 13.50 4.55
CA SER A 497 5.80 13.68 5.94
C SER A 497 5.93 15.17 6.31
N ARG A 498 6.35 16.01 5.37
CA ARG A 498 6.38 17.48 5.48
C ARG A 498 6.06 18.15 4.14
N ALA A 499 5.60 19.40 4.21
CA ALA A 499 5.25 20.19 3.04
C ALA A 499 6.45 20.53 2.14
N ASP A 500 7.64 20.76 2.71
CA ASP A 500 8.87 21.04 1.95
C ASP A 500 9.44 19.79 1.28
N SER A 501 9.39 18.63 1.94
CA SER A 501 9.73 17.33 1.33
C SER A 501 8.81 17.00 0.14
N LEU A 502 7.49 17.14 0.32
CA LEU A 502 6.51 16.93 -0.75
C LEU A 502 6.73 17.89 -1.93
N LYS A 503 6.93 19.18 -1.63
CA LYS A 503 7.17 20.20 -2.65
C LYS A 503 8.43 19.91 -3.46
N ALA A 504 9.54 19.58 -2.80
CA ALA A 504 10.79 19.24 -3.46
C ALA A 504 10.63 18.03 -4.40
N PHE A 505 9.88 17.02 -3.96
CA PHE A 505 9.60 15.86 -4.81
C PHE A 505 8.74 16.22 -6.02
N ALA A 506 7.67 17.00 -5.82
CA ALA A 506 6.78 17.45 -6.89
C ALA A 506 7.51 18.34 -7.94
N GLU A 507 8.42 19.21 -7.49
CA GLU A 507 9.27 20.02 -8.38
C GLU A 507 10.29 19.13 -9.11
N GLY A 508 10.89 18.15 -8.43
CA GLY A 508 11.87 17.25 -9.01
C GLY A 508 11.30 16.33 -10.10
N ILE A 509 10.15 15.69 -9.83
CA ILE A 509 9.55 14.70 -10.75
C ILE A 509 9.00 15.32 -12.04
N THR A 510 8.82 16.65 -12.08
CA THR A 510 8.32 17.39 -13.25
C THR A 510 9.44 18.04 -14.07
N ARG A 511 10.71 17.78 -13.73
CA ARG A 511 11.84 18.28 -14.52
C ARG A 511 11.88 17.61 -15.89
N ASN A 512 12.25 18.39 -16.91
CA ASN A 512 12.32 17.91 -18.30
C ASN A 512 13.70 17.35 -18.69
N ASP A 513 14.71 17.46 -17.82
CA ASP A 513 16.10 17.06 -18.05
C ASP A 513 16.45 15.69 -17.46
N ILE A 514 15.48 15.00 -16.88
CA ILE A 514 15.62 13.69 -16.23
C ILE A 514 15.03 12.54 -17.06
N ASP A 515 14.61 12.80 -18.31
CA ASP A 515 13.84 11.87 -19.15
C ASP A 515 12.63 11.23 -18.43
N TYR A 516 12.13 11.91 -17.38
CA TYR A 516 10.74 11.78 -16.91
C TYR A 516 9.85 12.63 -17.80
N ASP A 517 10.00 12.49 -19.11
CA ASP A 517 8.80 12.55 -19.91
C ASP A 517 8.06 11.29 -19.47
N LEU A 518 6.96 11.47 -18.73
CA LEU A 518 5.98 10.41 -18.57
C LEU A 518 5.38 10.14 -19.95
N GLN A 519 6.20 9.66 -20.90
CA GLN A 519 5.73 8.95 -22.05
C GLN A 519 5.05 7.75 -21.44
N GLU A 520 3.74 7.91 -21.26
CA GLU A 520 2.76 7.16 -22.02
C GLU A 520 3.49 6.01 -22.70
N VAL A 521 3.37 4.82 -22.12
CA VAL A 521 3.98 3.63 -22.70
C VAL A 521 3.57 3.64 -24.17
N THR A 522 4.53 3.95 -25.02
CA THR A 522 4.26 4.40 -26.37
C THR A 522 4.00 3.14 -27.18
N GLN A 523 2.82 3.02 -27.78
CA GLN A 523 2.49 1.95 -28.73
C GLN A 523 3.08 2.26 -30.10
#